data_AF-A0A964ANR1-F1
#
_entry.id   AF-A0A964ANR1-F1
#
_cell.length_a   1.000
_cell.length_b   1.000
_cell.length_c   1.000
_cell.angle_alpha   90.00
_cell.angle_beta   90.00
_cell.angle_gamma   90.00
#
_symmetry.space_group_name_H-M   'P 1'
#
loop_
_entity.id
_entity.type
_entity.pdbx_description
1 polymer ?
#
loop_
_entity_poly.entity_id
_entity_poly.type
_entity_poly.pdbx_seq_one_letter_code
_entity_poly.pdbx_strand_id
1 'polypeptide(L)'
;MRALWTALLALGCAEEPAPEVFEVVSSMPEDGAADVPEALAPELRVSGEADPVTCTPDTLGLGALAAHGGLAFEVGLSVTLKDEGRKIVLAPDEPLPQGFTYAYLVRAGSDACSDTLGRSLGPFYAEFTVP
;
A
#
# COMPACT_ATOMS: atom_id res chain seq x y z
N MET A 1 32.84 -54.84 0.35
CA MET A 1 31.62 -54.26 0.98
C MET A 1 31.61 -52.78 0.63
N ARG A 2 30.78 -52.39 -0.35
CA ARG A 2 29.64 -51.44 -0.20
C ARG A 2 30.07 -50.10 0.43
N ALA A 3 30.31 -49.08 -0.40
CA ALA A 3 29.38 -47.95 -0.71
C ALA A 3 29.26 -46.98 0.49
N LEU A 4 29.33 -45.65 0.38
CA LEU A 4 28.77 -44.75 -0.63
C LEU A 4 29.62 -43.47 -0.77
N TRP A 5 29.66 -42.93 -1.98
CA TRP A 5 29.77 -41.48 -2.24
C TRP A 5 28.38 -40.86 -2.12
N THR A 6 28.23 -39.73 -1.42
CA THR A 6 27.15 -38.77 -1.68
C THR A 6 27.55 -37.35 -1.28
N ALA A 7 27.40 -36.44 -2.25
CA ALA A 7 27.43 -34.98 -2.16
C ALA A 7 26.30 -34.44 -1.23
N LEU A 8 26.20 -33.17 -0.85
CA LEU A 8 25.85 -32.04 -1.74
C LEU A 8 25.91 -30.74 -0.92
N LEU A 9 26.48 -29.68 -1.50
CA LEU A 9 26.24 -28.31 -1.06
C LEU A 9 24.75 -27.98 -1.21
N ALA A 10 24.16 -27.39 -0.17
CA ALA A 10 23.02 -26.50 -0.33
C ALA A 10 23.34 -25.22 0.47
N LEU A 11 23.90 -24.23 -0.20
CA LEU A 11 23.68 -22.84 0.21
C LEU A 11 22.18 -22.62 0.04
N GLY A 12 21.43 -22.71 1.14
CA GLY A 12 20.08 -22.18 1.17
C GLY A 12 20.19 -20.67 0.91
N CYS A 13 19.70 -20.22 -0.24
CA CYS A 13 19.22 -18.86 -0.37
C CYS A 13 18.20 -18.69 0.77
N ALA A 14 18.54 -17.97 1.82
CA ALA A 14 17.57 -17.65 2.84
C ALA A 14 16.55 -16.72 2.17
N GLU A 15 15.41 -17.27 1.77
CA GLU A 15 14.21 -16.49 1.53
C GLU A 15 13.93 -15.78 2.86
N GLU A 16 14.02 -14.45 2.87
CA GLU A 16 13.70 -13.67 4.06
C GLU A 16 12.30 -14.10 4.53
N PRO A 17 12.13 -14.46 5.82
CA PRO A 17 10.84 -14.93 6.28
C PRO A 17 9.80 -13.85 6.01
N ALA A 18 8.69 -14.24 5.39
CA ALA A 18 7.59 -13.32 5.14
C ALA A 18 7.23 -12.61 6.46
N PRO A 19 7.08 -11.28 6.46
CA PRO A 19 6.83 -10.52 7.69
C PRO A 19 5.57 -11.06 8.34
N GLU A 20 5.56 -11.20 9.66
CA GLU A 20 4.43 -11.80 10.39
C GLU A 20 3.16 -10.93 10.30
N VAL A 21 3.32 -9.64 10.04
CA VAL A 21 2.25 -8.64 9.87
C VAL A 21 2.22 -8.10 8.45
N PHE A 22 1.01 -7.81 7.96
CA PHE A 22 0.81 -7.10 6.69
C PHE A 22 0.58 -5.62 6.96
N GLU A 23 1.51 -4.77 6.56
CA GLU A 23 1.52 -3.33 6.89
C GLU A 23 2.09 -2.50 5.74
N VAL A 24 1.80 -1.20 5.76
CA VAL A 24 2.44 -0.22 4.86
C VAL A 24 3.83 0.10 5.40
N VAL A 25 4.87 -0.17 4.61
CA VAL A 25 6.27 0.11 4.98
C VAL A 25 6.73 1.51 4.58
N SER A 26 6.13 2.08 3.53
CA SER A 26 6.40 3.46 3.09
C SER A 26 5.31 3.96 2.15
N SER A 27 5.13 5.27 2.06
CA SER A 27 4.25 5.91 1.09
C SER A 27 4.99 6.92 0.21
N MET A 28 4.40 7.22 -0.95
CA MET A 28 4.80 8.30 -1.84
C MET A 28 3.52 9.00 -2.32
N PRO A 29 3.23 10.24 -1.93
CA PRO A 29 4.05 11.08 -1.07
C PRO A 29 4.25 10.50 0.34
N GLU A 30 5.38 10.84 0.94
CA GLU A 30 5.65 10.57 2.35
C GLU A 30 4.75 11.43 3.26
N ASP A 31 4.62 11.03 4.51
CA ASP A 31 3.80 11.76 5.48
C ASP A 31 4.31 13.19 5.69
N GLY A 32 3.41 14.16 5.63
CA GLY A 32 3.70 15.59 5.73
C GLY A 32 4.32 16.20 4.47
N ALA A 33 4.39 15.48 3.34
CA ALA A 33 4.91 16.05 2.10
C ALA A 33 4.08 17.26 1.66
N ALA A 34 4.78 18.35 1.30
CA ALA A 34 4.18 19.57 0.77
C ALA A 34 4.51 19.72 -0.72
N ASP A 35 3.85 20.67 -1.38
CA ASP A 35 4.08 21.01 -2.79
C ASP A 35 3.94 19.81 -3.75
N VAL A 36 3.04 18.87 -3.44
CA VAL A 36 2.81 17.68 -4.24
C VAL A 36 2.10 18.06 -5.55
N PRO A 37 2.58 17.61 -6.72
CA PRO A 37 1.91 17.88 -7.99
C PRO A 37 0.50 17.26 -8.06
N GLU A 38 -0.47 18.01 -8.59
CA GLU A 38 -1.86 17.56 -8.76
C GLU A 38 -2.02 16.28 -9.60
N ALA A 39 -1.09 16.02 -10.53
CA ALA A 39 -1.13 14.86 -11.42
C ALA A 39 -0.32 13.65 -10.89
N LEU A 40 0.14 13.69 -9.63
CA LEU A 40 0.84 12.56 -9.03
C LEU A 40 -0.14 11.40 -8.78
N ALA A 41 0.29 10.17 -9.05
CA ALA A 41 -0.38 8.96 -8.58
C ALA A 41 0.28 8.50 -7.28
N PRO A 42 -0.40 8.57 -6.12
CA PRO A 42 0.16 8.08 -4.87
C PRO A 42 0.48 6.58 -4.88
N GLU A 43 1.48 6.19 -4.09
CA GLU A 43 1.97 4.83 -4.00
C GLU A 43 2.14 4.41 -2.53
N LEU A 44 1.78 3.17 -2.22
CA LEU A 44 2.07 2.52 -0.95
C LEU A 44 2.96 1.31 -1.21
N ARG A 45 4.03 1.16 -0.43
CA ARG A 45 4.78 -0.08 -0.33
C ARG A 45 4.28 -0.84 0.88
N VAL A 46 4.09 -2.14 0.71
CA VAL A 46 3.59 -3.02 1.76
C VAL A 46 4.57 -4.15 2.06
N SER A 47 4.50 -4.69 3.27
CA SER A 47 5.42 -5.70 3.78
C SER A 47 5.24 -7.08 3.10
N GLY A 48 4.04 -7.36 2.58
CA GLY A 48 3.69 -8.61 1.91
C GLY A 48 3.05 -8.41 0.53
N GLU A 49 2.68 -9.49 -0.15
CA GLU A 49 1.99 -9.43 -1.43
C GLU A 49 0.50 -9.16 -1.21
N ALA A 50 0.03 -7.99 -1.62
CA ALA A 50 -1.38 -7.63 -1.54
C ALA A 50 -2.27 -8.55 -2.40
N ASP A 51 -3.43 -8.94 -1.89
CA ASP A 51 -4.42 -9.72 -2.65
C ASP A 51 -5.26 -8.78 -3.55
N PRO A 52 -5.21 -8.93 -4.89
CA PRO A 52 -5.98 -8.10 -5.82
C PRO A 52 -7.50 -8.22 -5.66
N VAL A 53 -8.01 -9.25 -4.99
CA VAL A 53 -9.44 -9.43 -4.74
C VAL A 53 -9.94 -8.52 -3.61
N THR A 54 -9.10 -8.25 -2.62
CA THR A 54 -9.47 -7.48 -1.42
C THR A 54 -8.91 -6.06 -1.43
N CYS A 55 -7.80 -5.82 -2.12
CA CYS A 55 -7.16 -4.50 -2.20
C CYS A 55 -7.67 -3.74 -3.44
N THR A 56 -8.83 -3.10 -3.28
CA THR A 56 -9.58 -2.39 -4.32
C THR A 56 -9.86 -0.93 -3.90
N PRO A 57 -10.44 -0.09 -4.78
CA PRO A 57 -10.85 1.27 -4.39
C PRO A 57 -11.88 1.32 -3.23
N ASP A 58 -12.58 0.22 -2.95
CA ASP A 58 -13.53 0.15 -1.83
C ASP A 58 -12.82 0.05 -0.47
N THR A 59 -11.59 -0.47 -0.47
CA THR A 59 -10.82 -0.76 0.75
C THR A 59 -9.62 0.16 0.94
N LEU A 60 -9.13 0.75 -0.15
CA LEU A 60 -8.03 1.71 -0.19
C LEU A 60 -8.45 2.94 -0.97
N GLY A 61 -8.25 4.12 -0.38
CA GLY A 61 -8.67 5.38 -0.97
C GLY A 61 -7.77 6.56 -0.65
N LEU A 62 -8.15 7.72 -1.16
CA LEU A 62 -7.56 9.00 -0.84
C LEU A 62 -8.69 9.99 -0.51
N GLY A 63 -8.56 10.72 0.59
CA GLY A 63 -9.57 11.68 1.04
C GLY A 63 -8.98 13.07 1.17
N ALA A 64 -9.63 14.08 0.60
CA ALA A 64 -9.30 15.47 0.86
C ALA A 64 -9.81 15.87 2.25
N LEU A 65 -8.99 16.55 3.03
CA LEU A 65 -9.33 17.06 4.35
C LEU A 65 -9.81 18.50 4.27
N ALA A 66 -10.89 18.80 4.98
CA ALA A 66 -11.34 20.16 5.24
C ALA A 66 -10.41 20.85 6.25
N ALA A 67 -10.40 22.18 6.25
CA ALA A 67 -9.54 22.99 7.14
C ALA A 67 -9.72 22.71 8.66
N HIS A 68 -10.80 22.04 9.06
CA HIS A 68 -11.10 21.65 10.44
C HIS A 68 -10.81 20.16 10.74
N GLY A 69 -10.09 19.45 9.85
CA GLY A 69 -9.62 18.07 10.05
C GLY A 69 -10.63 16.97 9.70
N GLY A 70 -11.81 17.31 9.18
CA GLY A 70 -12.79 16.33 8.68
C GLY A 70 -12.56 15.99 7.21
N LEU A 71 -13.15 14.89 6.73
CA LEU A 71 -13.18 14.56 5.30
C LEU A 71 -14.04 15.57 4.54
N ALA A 72 -13.46 16.28 3.57
CA ALA A 72 -14.18 17.15 2.66
C ALA A 72 -14.84 16.35 1.53
N PHE A 73 -14.06 15.48 0.87
CA PHE A 73 -14.53 14.57 -0.17
C PHE A 73 -13.54 13.41 -0.36
N GLU A 74 -14.03 12.28 -0.85
CA GLU A 74 -13.18 11.17 -1.32
C GLU A 74 -12.80 11.38 -2.79
N VAL A 75 -11.59 10.98 -3.15
CA VAL A 75 -11.08 11.07 -4.51
C VAL A 75 -11.46 9.80 -5.27
N GLY A 76 -12.10 9.96 -6.43
CA GLY A 76 -12.29 8.86 -7.39
C GLY A 76 -10.93 8.40 -7.90
N LEU A 77 -10.64 7.11 -7.75
CA LEU A 77 -9.36 6.52 -8.14
C LEU A 77 -9.50 5.05 -8.51
N SER A 78 -8.47 4.55 -9.20
CA SER A 78 -8.24 3.13 -9.41
C SER A 78 -7.06 2.63 -8.58
N VAL A 79 -7.13 1.37 -8.16
CA VAL A 79 -6.05 0.70 -7.43
C VAL A 79 -5.38 -0.31 -8.37
N THR A 80 -4.06 -0.21 -8.52
CA THR A 80 -3.26 -1.16 -9.29
C THR A 80 -2.14 -1.74 -8.44
N LEU A 81 -2.02 -3.07 -8.43
CA LEU A 81 -0.93 -3.77 -7.78
C LEU A 81 0.25 -3.95 -8.75
N LYS A 82 1.45 -3.62 -8.28
CA LYS A 82 2.74 -3.72 -9.00
C LYS A 82 3.75 -4.45 -8.13
N ASP A 83 4.91 -4.77 -8.70
CA ASP A 83 6.02 -5.43 -8.00
C ASP A 83 5.55 -6.69 -7.23
N GLU A 84 4.78 -7.54 -7.92
CA GLU A 84 4.20 -8.78 -7.34
C GLU A 84 3.28 -8.50 -6.13
N GLY A 85 2.56 -7.38 -6.14
CA GLY A 85 1.64 -7.01 -5.05
C GLY A 85 2.31 -6.28 -3.89
N ARG A 86 3.63 -6.07 -3.91
CA ARG A 86 4.34 -5.31 -2.86
C ARG A 86 4.30 -3.79 -3.06
N LYS A 87 3.74 -3.34 -4.17
CA LYS A 87 3.53 -1.92 -4.48
C LYS A 87 2.07 -1.71 -4.90
N ILE A 88 1.38 -0.84 -4.18
CA ILE A 88 0.02 -0.42 -4.47
C ILE A 88 0.09 0.98 -5.07
N VAL A 89 -0.49 1.17 -6.25
CA VAL A 89 -0.61 2.49 -6.89
C VAL A 89 -2.07 2.91 -6.84
N LEU A 90 -2.32 4.08 -6.27
CA LEU A 90 -3.62 4.73 -6.27
C LEU A 90 -3.56 5.79 -7.38
N ALA A 91 -4.27 5.56 -8.49
CA ALA A 91 -4.28 6.47 -9.62
C ALA A 91 -5.60 7.26 -9.62
N PRO A 92 -5.58 8.56 -9.25
CA PRO A 92 -6.76 9.42 -9.33
C PRO A 92 -7.33 9.45 -10.75
N ASP A 93 -8.66 9.45 -10.87
CA ASP A 93 -9.36 9.52 -12.16
C ASP A 93 -9.22 10.89 -12.82
N GLU A 94 -9.04 11.94 -12.00
CA GLU A 94 -8.80 13.33 -12.38
C GLU A 94 -7.65 13.91 -11.54
N PRO A 95 -6.97 14.98 -12.00
CA PRO A 95 -5.96 15.67 -11.19
C PRO A 95 -6.51 16.11 -9.82
N LEU A 96 -5.70 15.98 -8.78
CA LEU A 96 -6.08 16.33 -7.41
C LEU A 96 -6.34 17.83 -7.29
N PRO A 97 -7.51 18.26 -6.79
CA PRO A 97 -7.76 19.67 -6.51
C PRO A 97 -6.69 20.34 -5.63
N GLN A 98 -6.24 21.51 -6.07
CA GLN A 98 -5.29 22.34 -5.34
C GLN A 98 -5.88 22.94 -4.06
N GLY A 99 -5.01 23.29 -3.11
CA GLY A 99 -5.36 23.89 -1.83
C GLY A 99 -5.90 22.91 -0.78
N PHE A 100 -5.70 21.60 -0.97
CA PHE A 100 -6.13 20.57 -0.04
C PHE A 100 -4.96 19.77 0.52
N THR A 101 -5.15 19.31 1.76
CA THR A 101 -4.36 18.21 2.33
C THR A 101 -5.13 16.92 2.11
N TYR A 102 -4.45 15.90 1.62
CA TYR A 102 -5.01 14.59 1.34
C TYR A 102 -4.46 13.57 2.32
N ALA A 103 -5.31 12.66 2.79
CA ALA A 103 -4.93 11.54 3.62
C ALA A 103 -5.24 10.21 2.92
N TYR A 104 -4.37 9.22 3.12
CA TYR A 104 -4.65 7.85 2.70
C TYR A 104 -5.76 7.26 3.57
N LEU A 105 -6.72 6.61 2.94
CA LEU A 105 -7.83 5.96 3.61
C LEU A 105 -7.64 4.45 3.52
N VAL A 106 -7.45 3.78 4.66
CA VAL A 106 -7.42 2.32 4.75
C VAL A 106 -8.65 1.86 5.53
N ARG A 107 -9.55 1.12 4.88
CA ARG A 107 -10.73 0.55 5.54
C ARG A 107 -10.31 -0.62 6.41
N ALA A 108 -10.84 -0.68 7.62
CA ALA A 108 -10.68 -1.78 8.55
C ALA A 108 -11.96 -2.64 8.61
N GLY A 109 -11.84 -3.86 9.14
CA GLY A 109 -12.97 -4.77 9.33
C GLY A 109 -12.89 -6.02 8.45
N SER A 110 -14.02 -6.71 8.28
CA SER A 110 -14.14 -7.96 7.52
C SER A 110 -13.76 -7.82 6.04
N ASP A 111 -13.88 -6.62 5.50
CA ASP A 111 -13.67 -6.29 4.10
C ASP A 111 -12.37 -5.48 3.91
N ALA A 112 -11.42 -5.55 4.85
CA ALA A 112 -10.15 -4.86 4.73
C ALA A 112 -9.28 -5.47 3.62
N CYS A 113 -8.50 -4.60 2.94
CA CYS A 113 -7.41 -5.06 2.08
C CYS A 113 -6.51 -6.01 2.87
N SER A 114 -6.19 -7.16 2.29
CA SER A 114 -5.44 -8.23 2.93
C SER A 114 -4.34 -8.73 1.99
N ASP A 115 -3.34 -9.40 2.54
CA ASP A 115 -2.33 -10.10 1.74
C ASP A 115 -2.82 -11.46 1.23
N THR A 116 -2.02 -12.11 0.39
CA THR A 116 -2.29 -13.45 -0.15
C THR A 116 -2.34 -14.56 0.91
N LEU A 117 -1.95 -14.27 2.15
CA LEU A 117 -2.07 -15.19 3.30
C LEU A 117 -3.33 -14.90 4.14
N GLY A 118 -4.15 -13.92 3.75
CA GLY A 118 -5.40 -13.56 4.41
C GLY A 118 -5.22 -12.65 5.64
N ARG A 119 -4.08 -11.98 5.79
CA ARG A 119 -3.82 -11.05 6.88
C ARG A 119 -4.24 -9.65 6.46
N SER A 120 -5.12 -9.03 7.23
CA SER A 120 -5.58 -7.67 6.95
C SER A 120 -4.46 -6.65 7.11
N LEU A 121 -4.48 -5.64 6.25
CA LEU A 121 -3.56 -4.52 6.30
C LEU A 121 -3.74 -3.78 7.62
N GLY A 122 -2.63 -3.57 8.33
CA GLY A 122 -2.59 -2.80 9.57
C GLY A 122 -3.09 -1.37 9.37
N PRO A 123 -3.49 -0.68 10.45
CA PRO A 123 -3.87 0.73 10.38
C PRO A 123 -2.70 1.55 9.84
N PHE A 124 -3.00 2.45 8.91
CA PHE A 124 -2.03 3.35 8.31
C PHE A 124 -2.65 4.74 8.19
N TYR A 125 -1.86 5.76 8.53
CA TYR A 125 -2.20 7.16 8.35
C TYR A 125 -0.98 7.90 7.83
N ALA A 126 -1.17 8.65 6.75
CA ALA A 126 -0.21 9.63 6.27
C ALA A 126 -0.98 10.69 5.49
N GLU A 127 -0.46 11.91 5.46
CA GLU A 127 -1.05 13.03 4.74
C GLU A 127 -0.04 13.78 3.87
N PHE A 128 -0.54 14.47 2.85
CA PHE A 128 0.28 15.33 1.99
C PHE A 128 -0.54 16.48 1.42
N THR A 129 0.13 17.57 1.05
CA THR A 129 -0.52 18.79 0.56
C THR A 129 -0.28 19.00 -0.92
N VAL A 130 -1.37 19.21 -1.66
CA VAL A 130 -1.36 19.74 -3.02
C VAL A 130 -1.63 21.25 -2.90
N PRO A 131 -0.64 22.11 -3.19
CA PRO A 131 -0.70 23.54 -2.92
C PRO A 131 -1.75 24.26 -3.77
#